data_AF-A0A9W8NZU3-F1
#
_entry.id   AF-A0A9W8NZU3-F1
#
_cell.length_a   1.000
_cell.length_b   1.000
_cell.length_c   1.000
_cell.angle_alpha   90.00
_cell.angle_beta   90.00
_cell.angle_gamma   90.00
#
_symmetry.space_group_name_H-M   'P 1'
#
loop_
_entity.id
_entity.type
_entity.pdbx_description
1 polymer ?
#
loop_
_entity_poly.entity_id
_entity_poly.type
_entity_poly.pdbx_seq_one_letter_code
_entity_poly.pdbx_strand_id
1 'polypeptide(L)'
;MLSRDILINLSTTPQCIGLEEQSSASDERQKLRTALLSLDSEPESDDSAQILLILSTPLSIHLAHGLAYTVGSALGSTPPSVKECLAAFTTPNKVQLTAGARAWSKHAHRSLVHIEETSSGPSITIPTGWWGTPSGPVSTINEKALILFWKIIATVTWRNLHWLPHSVLVYEIRVKDGYGMRWSQDQSSDRSERRDQESSNDNSSSKEMPPWVFRGFVEPMMENGHERGWRHAP
;
A
#
# COMPACT_ATOMS: atom_id res chain seq x y z
N MET A 1 -4.99 22.14 8.70
CA MET A 1 -4.61 20.81 9.24
C MET A 1 -4.13 19.85 8.15
N LEU A 2 -4.77 19.83 6.97
CA LEU A 2 -4.36 19.01 5.80
C LEU A 2 -2.92 19.25 5.28
N SER A 3 -2.38 20.47 5.39
CA SER A 3 -1.03 20.80 4.86
C SER A 3 0.12 20.03 5.56
N ARG A 4 0.03 19.79 6.88
CA ARG A 4 1.15 19.22 7.64
C ARG A 4 1.41 17.74 7.31
N ASP A 5 0.37 16.94 7.18
CA ASP A 5 0.50 15.51 6.83
C ASP A 5 1.02 15.33 5.41
N ILE A 6 0.59 16.20 4.48
CA ILE A 6 1.11 16.24 3.11
C ILE A 6 2.60 16.60 3.13
N LEU A 7 3.00 17.63 3.88
CA LEU A 7 4.41 18.00 3.99
C LEU A 7 5.27 16.87 4.59
N ILE A 8 4.75 16.12 5.56
CA ILE A 8 5.43 14.91 6.08
C ILE A 8 5.60 13.87 4.96
N ASN A 9 4.51 13.55 4.25
CA ASN A 9 4.54 12.60 3.13
C ASN A 9 5.53 13.00 2.04
N LEU A 10 5.67 14.29 1.74
CA LEU A 10 6.62 14.81 0.75
C LEU A 10 8.06 14.87 1.26
N SER A 11 8.27 14.87 2.58
CA SER A 11 9.60 14.86 3.20
C SER A 11 10.22 13.46 3.25
N THR A 12 9.39 12.42 3.17
CA THR A 12 9.85 11.04 3.28
C THR A 12 9.94 10.40 1.90
N THR A 13 11.15 10.08 1.47
CA THR A 13 11.37 9.29 0.27
C THR A 13 10.94 7.84 0.52
N PRO A 14 10.02 7.27 -0.27
CA PRO A 14 9.70 5.85 -0.20
C PRO A 14 10.93 4.96 -0.40
N GLN A 15 11.07 3.93 0.41
CA GLN A 15 12.23 3.03 0.37
C GLN A 15 11.80 1.59 0.63
N CYS A 16 12.25 0.67 -0.22
CA CYS A 16 12.12 -0.77 -0.05
C CYS A 16 13.24 -1.45 -0.83
N ILE A 17 13.91 -2.44 -0.24
CA ILE A 17 14.98 -3.18 -0.92
C ILE A 17 14.42 -3.82 -2.20
N GLY A 18 15.13 -3.60 -3.31
CA GLY A 18 14.76 -4.13 -4.63
C GLY A 18 13.60 -3.41 -5.33
N LEU A 19 13.11 -2.29 -4.77
CA LEU A 19 12.12 -1.44 -5.44
C LEU A 19 12.66 -0.03 -5.63
N GLU A 20 12.38 0.52 -6.80
CA GLU A 20 12.81 1.86 -7.19
C GLU A 20 11.64 2.67 -7.71
N GLU A 21 11.71 3.98 -7.48
CA GLU A 21 10.79 4.94 -8.07
C GLU A 21 11.26 5.35 -9.47
N GLN A 22 10.40 6.07 -10.19
CA GLN A 22 10.81 6.85 -11.35
C GLN A 22 11.93 7.82 -10.99
N SER A 23 12.87 8.04 -11.90
CA SER A 23 14.02 8.91 -11.68
C SER A 23 13.63 10.35 -11.32
N SER A 24 12.49 10.83 -11.83
CA SER A 24 11.97 12.17 -11.53
C SER A 24 11.22 12.28 -10.19
N ALA A 25 10.96 11.18 -9.47
CA ALA A 25 10.08 11.20 -8.30
C ALA A 25 10.53 12.17 -7.20
N SER A 26 11.84 12.27 -6.96
CA SER A 26 12.41 13.21 -5.99
C SER A 26 12.17 14.67 -6.39
N ASP A 27 12.41 14.99 -7.66
CA ASP A 27 12.22 16.35 -8.19
C ASP A 27 10.74 16.76 -8.16
N GLU A 28 9.83 15.84 -8.49
CA GLU A 28 8.39 16.09 -8.44
C GLU A 28 7.88 16.34 -7.01
N ARG A 29 8.41 15.61 -6.00
CA ARG A 29 8.12 15.93 -4.59
C ARG A 29 8.64 17.29 -4.17
N GLN A 30 9.86 17.63 -4.59
CA GLN A 30 10.48 18.93 -4.31
C GLN A 30 9.63 20.07 -4.90
N LYS A 31 9.21 19.95 -6.16
CA LYS A 31 8.33 20.93 -6.84
C LYS A 31 7.02 21.12 -6.07
N LEU A 32 6.35 20.03 -5.74
CA LEU A 32 5.09 20.07 -5.00
C LEU A 32 5.26 20.68 -3.59
N ARG A 33 6.33 20.32 -2.89
CA ARG A 33 6.64 20.89 -1.58
C ARG A 33 6.84 22.41 -1.66
N THR A 34 7.62 22.89 -2.62
CA THR A 34 7.85 24.32 -2.82
C THR A 34 6.53 25.04 -3.12
N ALA A 35 5.71 24.48 -4.01
CA ALA A 35 4.41 25.03 -4.34
C ALA A 35 3.48 25.17 -3.10
N LEU A 36 3.45 24.15 -2.23
CA LEU A 36 2.69 24.21 -0.97
C LEU A 36 3.19 25.28 -0.01
N LEU A 37 4.51 25.41 0.15
CA LEU A 37 5.10 26.43 1.03
C LEU A 37 4.86 27.85 0.51
N SER A 38 4.83 28.03 -0.81
CA SER A 38 4.53 29.34 -1.42
C SER A 38 3.09 29.79 -1.20
N LEU A 39 2.11 28.87 -1.10
CA LEU A 39 0.72 29.25 -0.77
C LEU A 39 0.58 29.79 0.64
N ASP A 40 1.29 29.19 1.60
CA ASP A 40 1.25 29.63 3.00
C ASP A 40 1.86 31.05 3.17
N SER A 41 2.57 31.57 2.15
CA SER A 41 3.17 32.91 2.14
C SER A 41 2.36 34.01 1.43
N GLU A 42 1.08 33.77 1.07
CA GLU A 42 0.21 34.73 0.37
C GLU A 42 0.83 35.24 -0.96
N PRO A 43 0.93 34.38 -2.00
CA PRO A 43 1.56 34.71 -3.26
C PRO A 43 0.73 35.72 -4.07
N GLU A 44 1.35 36.39 -5.05
CA GLU A 44 0.60 37.27 -5.97
C GLU A 44 -0.48 36.49 -6.75
N SER A 45 -1.47 37.20 -7.27
CA SER A 45 -2.68 36.59 -7.85
C SER A 45 -2.41 35.64 -9.03
N ASP A 46 -1.39 35.90 -9.85
CA ASP A 46 -1.03 35.06 -11.00
C ASP A 46 -0.26 33.79 -10.57
N ASP A 47 0.61 33.91 -9.56
CA ASP A 47 1.34 32.79 -8.96
C ASP A 47 0.39 31.82 -8.26
N SER A 48 -0.65 32.34 -7.62
CA SER A 48 -1.69 31.53 -6.95
C SER A 48 -2.37 30.56 -7.90
N ALA A 49 -2.69 30.99 -9.13
CA ALA A 49 -3.35 30.16 -10.13
C ALA A 49 -2.44 29.02 -10.63
N GLN A 50 -1.16 29.32 -10.88
CA GLN A 50 -0.17 28.31 -11.28
C GLN A 50 0.07 27.29 -10.17
N ILE A 51 0.14 27.74 -8.92
CA ILE A 51 0.31 26.84 -7.79
C ILE A 51 -0.91 25.90 -7.64
N LEU A 52 -2.13 26.42 -7.74
CA LEU A 52 -3.34 25.59 -7.69
C LEU A 52 -3.35 24.54 -8.81
N LEU A 53 -2.87 24.89 -10.02
CA LEU A 53 -2.72 23.94 -11.11
C LEU A 53 -1.74 22.82 -10.74
N ILE A 54 -0.57 23.15 -10.19
CA ILE A 54 0.41 22.16 -9.72
C ILE A 54 -0.21 21.23 -8.67
N LEU A 55 -0.94 21.76 -7.69
CA LEU A 55 -1.56 20.95 -6.63
C LEU A 55 -2.66 20.01 -7.15
N SER A 56 -3.33 20.40 -8.23
CA SER A 56 -4.45 19.65 -8.80
C SER A 56 -4.02 18.50 -9.73
N THR A 57 -2.74 18.40 -10.08
CA THR A 57 -2.31 17.36 -11.02
C THR A 57 -2.49 15.95 -10.42
N PRO A 58 -2.82 14.94 -11.23
CA PRO A 58 -2.93 13.55 -10.77
C PRO A 58 -1.67 13.03 -10.07
N LEU A 59 -0.48 13.49 -10.52
CA LEU A 59 0.79 13.15 -9.88
C LEU A 59 0.93 13.83 -8.52
N SER A 60 0.57 15.10 -8.40
CA SER A 60 0.62 15.81 -7.11
C SER A 60 -0.29 15.16 -6.07
N ILE A 61 -1.49 14.75 -6.46
CA ILE A 61 -2.42 14.01 -5.59
C ILE A 61 -1.77 12.69 -5.11
N HIS A 62 -1.14 11.95 -6.04
CA HIS A 62 -0.45 10.69 -5.72
C HIS A 62 0.70 10.89 -4.72
N LEU A 63 1.54 11.90 -4.96
CA LEU A 63 2.67 12.22 -4.09
C LEU A 63 2.22 12.77 -2.73
N ALA A 64 1.13 13.55 -2.68
CA ALA A 64 0.57 14.08 -1.44
C ALA A 64 0.08 12.96 -0.49
N HIS A 65 -0.34 11.82 -1.04
CA HIS A 65 -0.63 10.60 -0.26
C HIS A 65 0.62 9.87 0.23
N GLY A 66 1.82 10.32 -0.14
CA GLY A 66 3.09 9.68 0.19
C GLY A 66 3.25 8.32 -0.46
N LEU A 67 2.71 8.18 -1.67
CA LEU A 67 2.85 7.00 -2.51
C LEU A 67 4.14 7.07 -3.32
N ALA A 68 4.73 5.90 -3.58
CA ALA A 68 5.85 5.72 -4.48
C ALA A 68 5.39 5.96 -5.92
N TYR A 69 6.15 6.75 -6.68
CA TYR A 69 5.89 6.99 -8.09
C TYR A 69 6.65 5.96 -8.93
N THR A 70 5.91 5.00 -9.47
CA THR A 70 6.43 3.87 -10.26
C THR A 70 5.76 3.78 -11.63
N VAL A 71 6.34 2.98 -12.55
CA VAL A 71 5.66 2.61 -13.80
C VAL A 71 4.32 1.94 -13.45
N GLY A 72 3.21 2.45 -13.99
CA GLY A 72 1.87 1.92 -13.74
C GLY A 72 1.14 2.51 -12.52
N SER A 73 1.71 3.54 -11.88
CA SER A 73 1.05 4.27 -10.79
C SER A 73 -0.35 4.73 -11.18
N ALA A 74 -1.31 4.54 -10.27
CA ALA A 74 -2.69 4.97 -10.45
C ALA A 74 -2.85 6.46 -10.10
N LEU A 75 -2.24 7.32 -10.91
CA LEU A 75 -2.24 8.77 -10.67
C LEU A 75 -3.66 9.32 -10.54
N GLY A 76 -3.86 10.22 -9.57
CA GLY A 76 -5.17 10.81 -9.26
C GLY A 76 -6.13 9.90 -8.50
N SER A 77 -5.76 8.65 -8.21
CA SER A 77 -6.58 7.75 -7.38
C SER A 77 -6.25 7.89 -5.90
N THR A 78 -7.24 7.66 -5.04
CA THR A 78 -7.07 7.71 -3.58
C THR A 78 -6.78 6.31 -3.03
N PRO A 79 -5.70 6.12 -2.25
CA PRO A 79 -5.42 4.84 -1.59
C PRO A 79 -6.43 4.58 -0.46
N PRO A 80 -6.61 3.32 -0.01
CA PRO A 80 -7.43 3.03 1.15
C PRO A 80 -6.85 3.68 2.40
N SER A 81 -7.73 4.13 3.29
CA SER A 81 -7.37 4.48 4.65
C SER A 81 -6.89 3.24 5.43
N VAL A 82 -6.18 3.47 6.54
CA VAL A 82 -5.80 2.39 7.47
C VAL A 82 -7.04 1.66 8.01
N LYS A 83 -8.16 2.37 8.19
CA LYS A 83 -9.43 1.79 8.64
C LYS A 83 -10.01 0.83 7.61
N GLU A 84 -10.02 1.20 6.33
CA GLU A 84 -10.46 0.31 5.24
C GLU A 84 -9.54 -0.90 5.08
N CYS A 85 -8.22 -0.69 5.19
CA CYS A 85 -7.25 -1.77 5.19
C CYS A 85 -7.52 -2.77 6.33
N LEU A 86 -7.75 -2.26 7.55
CA LEU A 86 -8.04 -3.07 8.73
C LEU A 86 -9.37 -3.81 8.60
N ALA A 87 -10.42 -3.15 8.10
CA ALA A 87 -11.72 -3.77 7.87
C ALA A 87 -11.59 -4.97 6.92
N ALA A 88 -10.91 -4.78 5.78
CA ALA A 88 -10.66 -5.85 4.81
C ALA A 88 -9.79 -6.98 5.39
N PHE A 89 -8.80 -6.64 6.22
CA PHE A 89 -7.91 -7.60 6.88
C PHE A 89 -8.63 -8.46 7.92
N THR A 90 -9.61 -7.89 8.62
CA THR A 90 -10.34 -8.52 9.72
C THR A 90 -11.63 -9.24 9.31
N THR A 91 -12.01 -9.21 8.03
CA THR A 91 -13.16 -9.95 7.51
C THR A 91 -13.06 -11.45 7.84
N PRO A 92 -13.99 -12.01 8.63
CA PRO A 92 -13.96 -13.41 9.03
C PRO A 92 -14.47 -14.33 7.92
N ASN A 93 -14.02 -15.59 7.93
CA ASN A 93 -14.58 -16.64 7.11
C ASN A 93 -15.57 -17.53 7.91
N LYS A 94 -16.05 -18.62 7.28
CA LYS A 94 -16.96 -19.60 7.90
C LYS A 94 -16.43 -20.21 9.21
N VAL A 95 -15.12 -20.32 9.39
CA VAL A 95 -14.48 -20.84 10.62
C VAL A 95 -13.94 -19.73 11.53
N GLN A 96 -14.39 -18.48 11.33
CA GLN A 96 -14.01 -17.29 12.10
C GLN A 96 -12.52 -16.89 12.02
N LEU A 97 -11.75 -17.46 11.08
CA LEU A 97 -10.41 -16.94 10.77
C LEU A 97 -10.54 -15.70 9.89
N THR A 98 -9.83 -14.63 10.27
CA THR A 98 -9.81 -13.39 9.48
C THR A 98 -9.05 -13.58 8.16
N ALA A 99 -9.31 -12.72 7.17
CA ALA A 99 -8.58 -12.71 5.90
C ALA A 99 -7.06 -12.64 6.12
N GLY A 100 -6.63 -11.76 7.04
CA GLY A 100 -5.26 -11.63 7.51
C GLY A 100 -4.69 -12.92 8.09
N ALA A 101 -5.37 -13.53 9.07
CA ALA A 101 -4.93 -14.77 9.71
C ALA A 101 -4.80 -15.93 8.72
N ARG A 102 -5.72 -16.02 7.76
CA ARG A 102 -5.68 -17.05 6.71
C ARG A 102 -4.51 -16.87 5.76
N ALA A 103 -4.26 -15.63 5.32
CA ALA A 103 -3.11 -15.34 4.47
C ALA A 103 -1.82 -15.62 5.23
N TRP A 104 -1.73 -15.23 6.50
CA TRP A 104 -0.55 -15.47 7.33
C TRP A 104 -0.29 -16.97 7.50
N SER A 105 -1.34 -17.76 7.76
CA SER A 105 -1.24 -19.23 7.80
C SER A 105 -0.65 -19.86 6.54
N LYS A 106 -0.84 -19.21 5.37
CA LYS A 106 -0.25 -19.63 4.10
C LYS A 106 1.15 -19.06 3.83
N HIS A 107 1.50 -17.93 4.42
CA HIS A 107 2.75 -17.21 4.16
C HIS A 107 3.83 -17.41 5.22
N ALA A 108 3.46 -17.86 6.42
CA ALA A 108 4.38 -18.00 7.55
C ALA A 108 5.64 -18.82 7.25
N HIS A 109 5.54 -19.83 6.38
CA HIS A 109 6.68 -20.67 5.97
C HIS A 109 7.53 -20.06 4.86
N ARG A 110 7.13 -18.93 4.28
CA ARG A 110 7.77 -18.32 3.11
C ARG A 110 8.77 -17.22 3.45
N SER A 111 8.78 -16.75 4.70
CA SER A 111 9.80 -15.80 5.14
C SER A 111 11.17 -16.44 5.14
N LEU A 112 12.17 -15.65 4.76
CA LEU A 112 13.56 -16.04 4.91
C LEU A 112 13.86 -16.33 6.38
N VAL A 113 14.54 -17.44 6.62
CA VAL A 113 15.21 -17.71 7.88
C VAL A 113 16.51 -16.89 7.85
N HIS A 114 16.60 -15.86 8.68
CA HIS A 114 17.91 -15.26 8.97
C HIS A 114 18.67 -16.25 9.85
N ILE A 115 19.63 -16.95 9.28
CA ILE A 115 20.67 -17.62 10.06
C ILE A 115 21.69 -16.52 10.38
N GLU A 116 21.55 -15.88 11.54
CA GLU A 116 22.69 -15.17 12.10
C GLU A 116 23.68 -16.23 12.57
N GLU A 117 24.85 -16.29 11.94
CA GLU A 117 25.99 -17.08 12.40
C GLU A 117 26.51 -16.47 13.70
N THR A 118 25.80 -16.69 14.83
CA THR A 118 26.37 -16.42 16.13
C THR A 118 27.34 -17.54 16.47
N SER A 119 28.61 -17.22 16.35
CA SER A 119 29.73 -18.01 16.85
C SER A 119 29.43 -18.55 18.26
N SER A 120 29.57 -19.87 18.42
CA SER A 120 29.74 -20.62 19.68
C SER A 120 28.58 -20.67 20.69
N GLY A 121 27.71 -21.68 20.54
CA GLY A 121 26.90 -22.26 21.62
C GLY A 121 25.72 -23.11 21.12
N PRO A 122 25.33 -24.23 21.77
CA PRO A 122 24.17 -25.02 21.37
C PRO A 122 22.89 -24.35 21.90
N SER A 123 22.39 -23.35 21.18
CA SER A 123 21.04 -22.82 21.37
C SER A 123 20.11 -23.41 20.31
N ILE A 124 19.23 -24.31 20.72
CA ILE A 124 18.10 -24.78 19.90
C ILE A 124 17.05 -23.67 19.87
N THR A 125 17.35 -22.58 19.18
CA THR A 125 16.35 -21.59 18.75
C THR A 125 15.96 -21.96 17.34
N ILE A 126 14.83 -22.64 17.17
CA ILE A 126 14.24 -22.89 15.85
C ILE A 126 14.03 -21.52 15.20
N PRO A 127 14.71 -21.18 14.09
CA PRO A 127 14.56 -19.88 13.49
C PRO A 127 13.13 -19.72 12.98
N THR A 128 12.31 -18.92 13.65
CA THR A 128 11.04 -18.49 13.09
C THR A 128 11.36 -17.41 12.09
N GLY A 129 11.07 -17.62 10.80
CA GLY A 129 11.26 -16.59 9.79
C GLY A 129 10.44 -15.32 10.10
N TRP A 130 10.69 -14.24 9.37
CA TRP A 130 10.15 -12.88 9.63
C TRP A 130 8.66 -12.82 10.02
N TRP A 131 7.81 -13.68 9.42
CA TRP A 131 6.37 -13.74 9.69
C TRP A 131 6.00 -14.37 11.03
N GLY A 132 6.89 -15.15 11.66
CA GLY A 132 6.57 -15.97 12.81
C GLY A 132 5.63 -17.13 12.47
N THR A 133 5.21 -17.88 13.50
CA THR A 133 4.40 -19.10 13.33
C THR A 133 2.94 -18.89 13.77
N PRO A 134 1.96 -19.15 12.90
CA PRO A 134 0.54 -19.15 13.23
C PRO A 134 0.21 -20.44 13.96
N SER A 135 0.13 -20.37 15.29
CA SER A 135 -0.19 -21.50 16.15
C SER A 135 -1.12 -21.11 17.29
N GLY A 136 -1.95 -22.07 17.68
CA GLY A 136 -2.95 -21.93 18.75
C GLY A 136 -4.40 -21.94 18.22
N PRO A 137 -5.37 -21.65 19.11
CA PRO A 137 -6.77 -21.48 18.75
C PRO A 137 -7.01 -20.37 17.71
N VAL A 138 -8.14 -20.42 17.01
CA VAL A 138 -8.53 -19.43 15.98
C VAL A 138 -8.43 -17.99 16.48
N SER A 139 -8.90 -17.72 17.70
CA SER A 139 -8.80 -16.39 18.33
C SER A 139 -7.36 -15.93 18.47
N THR A 140 -6.47 -16.80 18.97
CA THR A 140 -5.04 -16.52 19.13
C THR A 140 -4.36 -16.27 17.78
N ILE A 141 -4.71 -17.02 16.73
CA ILE A 141 -4.15 -16.78 15.39
C ILE A 141 -4.62 -15.42 14.86
N ASN A 142 -5.90 -15.07 15.05
CA ASN A 142 -6.44 -13.77 14.65
C ASN A 142 -5.76 -12.60 15.38
N GLU A 143 -5.58 -12.71 16.70
CA GLU A 143 -4.89 -11.70 17.52
C GLU A 143 -3.45 -11.50 17.06
N LYS A 144 -2.70 -12.60 16.86
CA LYS A 144 -1.32 -12.53 16.37
C LYS A 144 -1.24 -11.95 14.96
N ALA A 145 -2.19 -12.27 14.08
CA ALA A 145 -2.26 -11.67 12.75
C ALA A 145 -2.52 -10.15 12.82
N LEU A 146 -3.33 -9.70 13.77
CA LEU A 146 -3.58 -8.26 13.98
C LEU A 146 -2.33 -7.54 14.51
N ILE A 147 -1.55 -8.19 15.38
CA ILE A 147 -0.23 -7.66 15.80
C ILE A 147 0.70 -7.48 14.59
N LEU A 148 0.73 -8.45 13.66
CA LEU A 148 1.50 -8.33 12.42
C LEU A 148 1.01 -7.19 11.52
N PHE A 149 -0.31 -7.01 11.41
CA PHE A 149 -0.88 -5.88 10.68
C PHE A 149 -0.35 -4.56 11.22
N TRP A 150 -0.44 -4.34 12.53
CA TRP A 150 0.04 -3.11 13.15
C TRP A 150 1.55 -2.95 13.09
N LYS A 151 2.33 -4.04 13.21
CA LYS A 151 3.78 -4.02 13.01
C LYS A 151 4.14 -3.44 11.64
N ILE A 152 3.48 -3.90 10.57
CA ILE A 152 3.74 -3.43 9.20
C ILE A 152 3.25 -2.00 9.00
N ILE A 153 2.03 -1.67 9.47
CA ILE A 153 1.48 -0.31 9.35
C ILE A 153 2.38 0.72 10.04
N ALA A 154 2.93 0.40 11.22
CA ALA A 154 3.79 1.30 11.98
C ALA A 154 5.21 1.46 11.38
N THR A 155 5.65 0.51 10.56
CA THR A 155 7.02 0.47 10.00
C THR A 155 7.05 0.54 8.47
N VAL A 156 5.93 0.93 7.86
CA VAL A 156 5.82 1.05 6.41
C VAL A 156 6.77 2.14 5.90
N THR A 157 7.59 1.79 4.92
CA THR A 157 8.52 2.71 4.26
C THR A 157 8.22 2.83 2.77
N TRP A 158 7.35 1.97 2.24
CA TRP A 158 6.94 1.98 0.86
C TRP A 158 5.44 1.77 0.77
N ARG A 159 4.74 2.68 0.08
CA ARG A 159 3.32 2.59 -0.24
C ARG A 159 3.18 2.77 -1.73
N ASN A 160 2.51 1.87 -2.42
CA ASN A 160 2.30 1.97 -3.87
C ASN A 160 0.83 1.73 -4.20
N LEU A 161 0.32 2.52 -5.15
CA LEU A 161 -1.02 2.40 -5.70
C LEU A 161 -0.89 2.30 -7.22
N HIS A 162 -1.27 1.17 -7.80
CA HIS A 162 -1.04 0.91 -9.22
C HIS A 162 -2.19 0.11 -9.83
N TRP A 163 -2.30 0.20 -11.15
CA TRP A 163 -3.28 -0.56 -11.92
C TRP A 163 -2.71 -1.91 -12.35
N LEU A 164 -3.49 -2.96 -12.16
CA LEU A 164 -3.36 -4.19 -12.92
C LEU A 164 -4.30 -4.14 -14.15
N PRO A 165 -4.12 -5.05 -15.13
CA PRO A 165 -5.09 -5.24 -16.19
C PRO A 165 -6.53 -5.42 -15.67
N HIS A 166 -7.52 -5.16 -16.53
CA HIS A 166 -8.95 -5.26 -16.19
C HIS A 166 -9.44 -4.27 -15.12
N SER A 167 -8.76 -3.15 -14.93
CA SER A 167 -9.17 -2.08 -14.00
C SER A 167 -9.20 -2.53 -12.55
N VAL A 168 -8.24 -3.38 -12.16
CA VAL A 168 -8.03 -3.74 -10.76
C VAL A 168 -7.02 -2.78 -10.16
N LEU A 169 -7.49 -1.96 -9.22
CA LEU A 169 -6.64 -1.05 -8.46
C LEU A 169 -5.98 -1.83 -7.33
N VAL A 170 -4.67 -1.70 -7.16
CA VAL A 170 -3.90 -2.42 -6.14
C VAL A 170 -3.18 -1.44 -5.24
N TYR A 171 -3.42 -1.59 -3.94
CA TYR A 171 -2.67 -0.91 -2.89
C TYR A 171 -1.71 -1.90 -2.23
N GLU A 172 -0.43 -1.57 -2.24
CA GLU A 172 0.62 -2.37 -1.65
C GLU A 172 1.43 -1.54 -0.68
N ILE A 173 1.68 -2.09 0.50
CA ILE A 173 2.59 -1.49 1.49
C ILE A 173 3.70 -2.46 1.81
N ARG A 174 4.91 -1.94 2.01
CA ARG A 174 6.07 -2.71 2.44
C ARG A 174 6.89 -1.98 3.49
N VAL A 175 7.52 -2.76 4.34
CA VAL A 175 8.63 -2.31 5.18
C VAL A 175 9.92 -2.34 4.38
N LYS A 176 10.99 -1.74 4.93
CA LYS A 176 12.28 -1.59 4.24
C LYS A 176 12.83 -2.91 3.70
N ASP A 177 12.69 -3.98 4.47
CA ASP A 177 13.19 -5.32 4.13
C ASP A 177 12.41 -5.99 2.98
N GLY A 178 11.30 -5.40 2.53
CA GLY A 178 10.49 -5.89 1.41
C GLY A 178 9.27 -6.71 1.80
N TYR A 179 9.12 -7.09 3.07
CA TYR A 179 7.90 -7.71 3.58
C TYR A 179 6.73 -6.72 3.58
N GLY A 180 5.53 -7.17 3.27
CA GLY A 180 4.41 -6.27 3.09
C GLY A 180 3.03 -6.91 3.06
N MET A 181 2.05 -6.07 2.71
CA MET A 181 0.64 -6.43 2.59
C MET A 181 0.05 -5.79 1.34
N ARG A 182 -0.95 -6.47 0.75
CA ARG A 182 -1.60 -6.03 -0.47
C ARG A 182 -3.13 -6.08 -0.35
N TRP A 183 -3.78 -5.05 -0.86
CA TRP A 183 -5.22 -4.97 -1.08
C TRP A 183 -5.52 -4.69 -2.54
N SER A 184 -6.72 -5.04 -2.98
CA SER A 184 -7.22 -4.72 -4.31
C SER A 184 -8.66 -4.22 -4.27
N GLN A 185 -9.03 -3.44 -5.29
CA GLN A 185 -10.38 -3.00 -5.56
C GLN A 185 -10.65 -3.18 -7.06
N ASP A 186 -11.66 -3.97 -7.40
CA ASP A 186 -12.07 -4.21 -8.79
C ASP A 186 -13.00 -3.08 -9.25
N GLN A 187 -12.60 -2.33 -10.29
CA GLN A 187 -13.38 -1.22 -10.85
C GLN A 187 -13.91 -1.52 -12.26
N SER A 188 -13.97 -2.80 -12.65
CA SER A 188 -14.43 -3.20 -13.99
C SER A 188 -15.87 -2.77 -14.31
N SER A 189 -16.76 -2.71 -13.32
CA SER A 189 -18.15 -2.26 -13.49
C SER A 189 -18.32 -0.74 -13.61
N ASP A 190 -17.34 0.06 -13.17
CA ASP A 190 -17.42 1.53 -13.20
C ASP A 190 -17.03 2.10 -14.58
N ARG A 191 -16.24 1.38 -15.38
CA ARG A 191 -15.80 1.86 -16.70
C ARG A 191 -16.81 1.65 -17.83
N SER A 192 -17.69 0.66 -17.73
CA SER A 192 -18.71 0.43 -18.77
C SER A 192 -19.79 1.51 -18.79
N GLU A 193 -20.07 2.15 -17.65
CA GLU A 193 -21.16 3.13 -17.54
C GLU A 193 -20.72 4.58 -17.82
N ARG A 194 -19.41 4.88 -17.76
CA ARG A 194 -18.88 6.22 -18.10
C ARG A 194 -18.85 6.52 -19.60
N ARG A 195 -19.11 5.54 -20.49
CA ARG A 195 -19.21 5.78 -21.94
C ARG A 195 -20.61 6.15 -22.43
N ASP A 196 -21.65 5.88 -21.65
CA ASP A 196 -23.05 6.04 -22.10
C ASP A 196 -23.81 7.16 -21.37
N GLN A 197 -23.16 7.96 -20.52
CA GLN A 197 -23.78 9.09 -19.81
C GLN A 197 -23.39 10.47 -20.38
N GLU A 198 -23.70 10.70 -21.65
CA GLU A 198 -24.01 12.03 -22.19
C GLU A 198 -25.53 12.12 -22.43
N SER A 199 -26.36 11.95 -21.39
CA SER A 199 -27.75 12.44 -21.33
C SER A 199 -28.56 11.82 -20.19
N SER A 200 -28.41 12.32 -18.97
CA SER A 200 -29.54 12.40 -18.04
C SER A 200 -29.17 13.23 -16.82
N ASN A 201 -29.83 14.37 -16.72
CA ASN A 201 -29.81 15.29 -15.62
C ASN A 201 -30.66 14.68 -14.48
N ASP A 202 -30.05 13.95 -13.54
CA ASP A 202 -30.76 13.55 -12.31
C ASP A 202 -29.82 13.28 -11.11
N ASN A 203 -30.35 13.58 -9.92
CA ASN A 203 -29.71 13.69 -8.61
C ASN A 203 -28.68 12.61 -8.24
N SER A 204 -27.43 13.04 -8.04
CA SER A 204 -26.57 12.76 -6.86
C SER A 204 -26.86 11.46 -6.07
N SER A 205 -26.79 10.29 -6.71
CA SER A 205 -26.41 9.07 -6.00
C SER A 205 -24.91 8.94 -6.14
N SER A 206 -24.16 9.31 -5.10
CA SER A 206 -22.73 8.99 -5.01
C SER A 206 -22.60 7.47 -5.11
N LYS A 207 -22.30 6.94 -6.30
CA LYS A 207 -22.06 5.51 -6.48
C LYS A 207 -20.93 5.12 -5.54
N GLU A 208 -21.26 4.31 -4.55
CA GLU A 208 -20.34 3.88 -3.51
C GLU A 208 -19.26 3.02 -4.18
N MET A 209 -18.00 3.41 -4.03
CA MET A 209 -16.90 2.64 -4.62
C MET A 209 -16.86 1.24 -4.00
N PRO A 210 -16.48 0.20 -4.77
CA PRO A 210 -16.44 -1.17 -4.25
C PRO A 210 -15.46 -1.27 -3.07
N PRO A 211 -15.71 -2.13 -2.08
CA PRO A 211 -14.84 -2.22 -0.91
C PRO A 211 -13.46 -2.78 -1.28
N TRP A 212 -12.44 -2.35 -0.54
CA TRP A 212 -11.12 -2.94 -0.61
C TRP A 212 -11.11 -4.38 -0.10
N VAL A 213 -10.37 -5.25 -0.78
CA VAL A 213 -10.21 -6.66 -0.42
C VAL A 213 -8.76 -6.95 -0.09
N PHE A 214 -8.50 -7.54 1.08
CA PHE A 214 -7.16 -7.99 1.44
C PHE A 214 -6.76 -9.21 0.59
N ARG A 215 -5.63 -9.11 -0.13
CA ARG A 215 -5.15 -10.14 -1.05
C ARG A 215 -4.06 -11.01 -0.45
N GLY A 216 -3.32 -10.51 0.52
CA GLY A 216 -2.33 -11.31 1.25
C GLY A 216 -1.08 -10.54 1.60
N PHE A 217 -0.07 -11.30 2.05
CA PHE A 217 1.25 -10.80 2.37
C PHE A 217 2.14 -10.81 1.12
N VAL A 218 3.16 -9.95 1.15
CA VAL A 218 4.12 -9.81 0.07
C VAL A 218 5.52 -10.04 0.63
N GLU A 219 6.32 -10.82 -0.09
CA GLU A 219 7.70 -11.14 0.29
C GLU A 219 8.69 -10.18 -0.42
N PRO A 220 9.93 -10.03 0.09
CA PRO A 220 10.98 -9.23 -0.55
C PRO A 220 11.24 -9.66 -1.99
N MET A 221 11.82 -8.84 -2.85
CA MET A 221 12.25 -9.37 -4.15
C MET A 221 13.45 -10.31 -3.96
N MET A 222 13.30 -11.57 -4.35
CA MET A 222 14.39 -12.55 -4.34
C MET A 222 14.76 -12.96 -5.76
N GLU A 223 16.05 -12.85 -6.08
CA GLU A 223 16.62 -13.51 -7.25
C GLU A 223 16.35 -15.01 -7.13
N ASN A 224 15.76 -15.62 -8.16
CA ASN A 224 15.34 -17.04 -8.22
C ASN A 224 14.20 -17.46 -7.27
N GLY A 225 13.36 -16.54 -6.79
CA GLY A 225 12.21 -16.87 -5.93
C GLY A 225 11.29 -17.95 -6.53
N HIS A 226 11.05 -17.91 -7.84
CA HIS A 226 10.25 -18.93 -8.55
C HIS A 226 10.85 -20.34 -8.45
N GLU A 227 12.17 -20.46 -8.55
CA GLU A 227 12.88 -21.74 -8.42
C GLU A 227 12.83 -22.28 -6.98
N ARG A 228 12.69 -21.38 -6.00
CA ARG A 228 12.49 -21.70 -4.58
C ARG A 228 11.01 -21.89 -4.19
N GLY A 229 10.14 -22.06 -5.17
CA GLY A 229 8.73 -22.40 -4.95
C GLY A 229 7.80 -21.19 -4.75
N TRP A 230 8.24 -19.97 -5.07
CA TRP A 230 7.34 -18.81 -5.06
C TRP A 230 6.34 -18.90 -6.20
N ARG A 231 5.06 -18.94 -5.82
CA ARG A 231 3.93 -18.87 -6.75
C ARG A 231 3.27 -17.51 -6.59
N HIS A 232 3.13 -16.78 -7.69
CA HIS A 232 2.27 -15.61 -7.74
C HIS A 232 0.84 -16.08 -7.45
N ALA A 233 0.11 -15.38 -6.58
CA ALA A 233 -1.29 -15.70 -6.35
C ALA A 233 -2.06 -15.53 -7.68
N PRO A 234 -2.91 -16.49 -8.07
CA PRO A 234 -3.79 -16.32 -9.22
C PRO A 234 -4.80 -15.18 -9.02
#